data_AF-A0A2M8F1P3-F1
#
_entry.id   AF-A0A2M8F1P3-F1
#
_cell.length_a   1.000
_cell.length_b   1.000
_cell.length_c   1.000
_cell.angle_alpha   90.00
_cell.angle_beta   90.00
_cell.angle_gamma   90.00
#
_symmetry.space_group_name_H-M   'P 1'
#
loop_
_entity.id
_entity.type
_entity.pdbx_description
1 polymer ?
#
loop_
_entity_poly.entity_id
_entity_poly.type
_entity_poly.pdbx_seq_one_letter_code
_entity_poly.pdbx_strand_id
1 'polypeptide(L)'
;MMLYFFLLILYAVIPPIALFLTLKMIYHDKYRYGIHLHYMFKYLFTFSFLPLLFIPNLKLGLIPQNKYSLMFLVLTFVLSVLGIKRAIKFKNLFFYFSGVFAAFMEEILYRSIIFSLAFVIWNNQWVALVVSSFLFGTWHLKNYYWSGKKNIIIQFFYTALFYGPVFGLMRIFTGDIYLAILFHYITDATCALASDWMRGWLVFGGRGKNYDDRYIK
;
A
#
# COMPACT_ATOMS: atom_id res chain seq x y z
N MET A 1 -4.24 -26.78 -4.89
CA MET A 1 -4.52 -25.73 -5.89
C MET A 1 -5.73 -24.86 -5.51
N MET A 2 -6.91 -25.45 -5.28
CA MET A 2 -8.14 -24.70 -4.94
C MET A 2 -8.00 -23.75 -3.75
N LEU A 3 -7.32 -24.17 -2.68
CA LEU A 3 -7.05 -23.32 -1.51
C LEU A 3 -6.31 -22.02 -1.87
N TYR A 4 -5.26 -22.08 -2.69
CA TYR A 4 -4.49 -20.90 -3.08
C TYR A 4 -5.33 -19.92 -3.89
N PHE A 5 -6.16 -20.43 -4.81
CA PHE A 5 -7.05 -19.60 -5.61
C PHE A 5 -8.12 -18.91 -4.75
N PHE A 6 -8.70 -19.65 -3.80
CA PHE A 6 -9.64 -19.10 -2.83
C PHE A 6 -8.99 -17.99 -1.99
N LEU A 7 -7.79 -18.23 -1.45
CA LEU A 7 -7.05 -17.21 -0.70
C LEU A 7 -6.72 -16.00 -1.57
N LEU A 8 -6.31 -16.19 -2.82
CA LEU A 8 -6.01 -15.08 -3.75
C LEU A 8 -7.23 -14.18 -3.92
N ILE A 9 -8.42 -14.76 -4.14
CA ILE A 9 -9.66 -13.99 -4.24
C ILE A 9 -9.96 -13.27 -2.93
N LEU A 10 -9.83 -13.95 -1.80
CA LEU A 10 -10.11 -13.38 -0.47
C LEU A 10 -9.25 -12.13 -0.22
N TYR A 11 -7.95 -12.21 -0.48
CA TYR A 11 -7.00 -11.10 -0.32
C TYR A 11 -7.15 -10.01 -1.37
N ALA A 12 -7.62 -10.35 -2.58
CA ALA A 12 -7.88 -9.37 -3.64
C ALA A 12 -9.17 -8.58 -3.43
N VAL A 13 -10.14 -9.11 -2.67
CA VAL A 13 -11.50 -8.56 -2.58
C VAL A 13 -11.81 -7.96 -1.21
N ILE A 14 -11.55 -8.68 -0.11
CA ILE A 14 -11.98 -8.24 1.22
C ILE A 14 -11.24 -6.95 1.65
N PRO A 15 -9.90 -6.87 1.58
CA PRO A 15 -9.18 -5.66 1.98
C PRO A 15 -9.63 -4.38 1.25
N PRO A 16 -9.71 -4.32 -0.09
CA PRO A 16 -10.11 -3.09 -0.77
C PRO A 16 -11.57 -2.71 -0.50
N ILE A 17 -12.50 -3.68 -0.40
CA ILE A 17 -13.90 -3.39 -0.08
C ILE A 17 -14.04 -2.81 1.32
N ALA A 18 -13.42 -3.41 2.33
CA ALA A 18 -13.47 -2.91 3.69
C ALA A 18 -12.90 -1.49 3.80
N LEU A 19 -11.76 -1.22 3.14
CA LEU A 19 -11.19 0.12 3.13
C LEU A 19 -12.04 1.12 2.32
N PHE A 20 -12.67 0.71 1.22
CA PHE A 20 -13.62 1.55 0.49
C PHE A 20 -14.79 1.97 1.37
N LEU A 21 -15.37 1.02 2.13
CA LEU A 21 -16.47 1.30 3.06
C LEU A 21 -16.04 2.25 4.17
N THR A 22 -14.87 2.06 4.77
CA THR A 22 -14.37 3.02 5.79
C THR A 22 -14.10 4.40 5.22
N LEU A 23 -13.59 4.51 3.99
CA LEU A 23 -13.40 5.80 3.31
C LEU A 23 -14.73 6.48 2.98
N LYS A 24 -15.76 5.72 2.60
CA LYS A 24 -17.14 6.23 2.49
C LYS A 24 -17.60 6.81 3.82
N MET A 25 -17.46 6.06 4.91
CA MET A 25 -17.87 6.50 6.25
C MET A 25 -17.17 7.80 6.66
N ILE A 26 -15.88 7.93 6.37
CA ILE A 26 -15.09 9.14 6.68
C ILE A 26 -15.54 10.33 5.81
N TYR A 27 -15.52 10.17 4.49
CA TYR A 27 -15.59 11.31 3.57
C TYR A 27 -17.00 11.66 3.13
N HIS A 28 -17.88 10.68 3.00
CA HIS A 28 -19.27 10.85 2.57
C HIS A 28 -20.21 10.94 3.77
N ASP A 29 -20.18 9.93 4.67
CA ASP A 29 -21.15 9.85 5.78
C ASP A 29 -20.75 10.70 6.99
N LYS A 30 -19.53 11.28 6.99
CA LYS A 30 -18.96 12.10 8.06
C LYS A 30 -18.98 11.42 9.44
N TYR A 31 -18.86 10.08 9.46
CA TYR A 31 -18.90 9.29 10.68
C TYR A 31 -17.63 9.49 11.52
N ARG A 32 -17.79 10.02 12.74
CA ARG A 32 -16.69 10.41 13.65
C ARG A 32 -15.65 9.30 13.87
N TYR A 33 -16.07 8.04 13.97
CA TYR A 33 -15.16 6.92 14.23
C TYR A 33 -14.67 6.20 12.97
N GLY A 34 -15.01 6.69 11.78
CA GLY A 34 -14.63 6.06 10.51
C GLY A 34 -13.11 5.93 10.35
N ILE A 35 -12.35 6.90 10.87
CA ILE A 35 -10.88 6.88 10.83
C ILE A 35 -10.32 5.74 11.70
N HIS A 36 -10.86 5.49 12.88
CA HIS A 36 -10.41 4.40 13.76
C HIS A 36 -10.67 3.04 13.11
N LEU A 37 -11.86 2.86 12.51
CA LEU A 37 -12.19 1.65 11.75
C LEU A 37 -11.23 1.47 10.57
N HIS A 38 -10.92 2.54 9.83
CA HIS A 38 -9.99 2.49 8.71
C HIS A 38 -8.61 1.96 9.12
N TYR A 39 -8.04 2.49 10.21
CA TYR A 39 -6.74 2.01 10.70
C TYR A 39 -6.83 0.61 11.31
N MET A 40 -7.89 0.29 12.05
CA MET A 40 -8.13 -1.06 12.57
C MET A 40 -8.11 -2.10 11.44
N PHE A 41 -8.84 -1.86 10.36
CA PHE A 41 -8.84 -2.75 9.20
C PHE A 41 -7.47 -2.85 8.55
N LYS A 42 -6.73 -1.75 8.40
CA LYS A 42 -5.35 -1.81 7.89
C LYS A 42 -4.46 -2.69 8.76
N TYR A 43 -4.53 -2.59 10.09
CA TYR A 43 -3.78 -3.49 10.98
C TYR A 43 -4.19 -4.96 10.81
N LEU A 44 -5.49 -5.25 10.75
CA LEU A 44 -5.99 -6.60 10.53
C LEU A 44 -5.46 -7.20 9.22
N PHE A 45 -5.47 -6.42 8.13
CA PHE A 45 -4.92 -6.86 6.85
C PHE A 45 -3.40 -7.02 6.90
N THR A 46 -2.68 -6.10 7.54
CA THR A 46 -1.23 -6.25 7.75
C THR A 46 -0.90 -7.53 8.48
N PHE A 47 -1.67 -7.95 9.50
CA PHE A 47 -1.36 -9.16 10.28
C PHE A 47 -2.00 -10.45 9.75
N SER A 48 -2.90 -10.35 8.78
CA SER A 48 -3.54 -11.53 8.19
C SER A 48 -2.58 -12.49 7.46
N PHE A 49 -1.33 -12.10 7.17
CA PHE A 49 -0.33 -13.05 6.67
C PHE A 49 0.11 -14.10 7.71
N LEU A 50 -0.13 -13.89 9.01
CA LEU A 50 0.40 -14.78 10.05
C LEU A 50 -0.04 -16.24 9.85
N PRO A 51 -1.33 -16.56 9.61
CA PRO A 51 -1.75 -17.92 9.23
C PRO A 51 -1.10 -18.45 7.95
N LEU A 52 -0.71 -17.57 7.02
CA LEU A 52 -0.11 -17.99 5.74
C LEU A 52 1.34 -18.48 5.89
N LEU A 53 2.02 -18.14 6.99
CA LEU A 53 3.36 -18.65 7.31
C LEU A 53 3.40 -20.17 7.45
N PHE A 54 2.26 -20.78 7.75
CA PHE A 54 2.13 -22.23 7.95
C PHE A 54 1.70 -22.97 6.67
N ILE A 55 1.47 -22.27 5.56
CA ILE A 55 1.08 -22.89 4.29
C ILE A 55 2.36 -23.32 3.53
N PRO A 56 2.50 -24.62 3.20
CA PRO A 56 3.70 -25.11 2.52
C PRO A 56 3.87 -24.47 1.14
N ASN A 57 5.13 -24.32 0.72
CA ASN A 57 5.52 -23.76 -0.60
C ASN A 57 5.20 -22.27 -0.82
N LEU A 58 4.60 -21.58 0.16
CA LEU A 58 4.29 -20.16 0.03
C LEU A 58 5.47 -19.29 0.47
N LYS A 59 6.28 -18.85 -0.50
CA LYS A 59 7.46 -18.00 -0.25
C LYS A 59 7.10 -16.52 -0.13
N LEU A 60 6.59 -16.12 1.02
CA LEU A 60 6.13 -14.75 1.30
C LEU A 60 7.20 -13.65 1.14
N GLY A 61 8.50 -13.96 1.14
CA GLY A 61 9.55 -12.93 0.99
C GLY A 61 9.63 -11.96 2.16
N LEU A 62 9.15 -12.38 3.33
CA LEU A 62 9.22 -11.63 4.60
C LEU A 62 10.55 -11.86 5.34
N ILE A 63 11.30 -12.89 4.96
CA ILE A 63 12.62 -13.18 5.51
C ILE A 63 13.65 -12.54 4.56
N PRO A 64 14.57 -11.69 5.06
CA PRO A 64 15.66 -11.13 4.26
C PRO A 64 16.39 -12.22 3.46
N GLN A 65 16.47 -12.05 2.14
CA GLN A 65 17.17 -12.99 1.25
C GLN A 65 18.54 -12.48 0.81
N ASN A 66 18.85 -11.20 1.05
CA ASN A 66 20.14 -10.61 0.74
C ASN A 66 20.63 -9.69 1.87
N LYS A 67 21.94 -9.43 1.90
CA LYS A 67 22.59 -8.61 2.94
C LYS A 67 22.15 -7.15 2.95
N TYR A 68 21.57 -6.64 1.85
CA TYR A 68 21.10 -5.26 1.74
C TYR A 68 19.67 -5.07 2.22
N SER A 69 18.90 -6.14 2.40
CA SER A 69 17.50 -6.07 2.84
C SER A 69 17.34 -5.39 4.20
N LEU A 70 18.21 -5.73 5.15
CA LEU A 70 18.24 -5.06 6.45
C LEU A 70 18.62 -3.58 6.32
N MET A 71 19.56 -3.26 5.41
CA MET A 71 19.94 -1.88 5.12
C MET A 71 18.75 -1.08 4.54
N PHE A 72 17.98 -1.64 3.61
CA PHE A 72 16.77 -0.99 3.06
C PHE A 72 15.71 -0.75 4.14
N LEU A 73 15.53 -1.72 5.04
CA LEU A 73 14.63 -1.59 6.18
C LEU A 73 15.07 -0.45 7.11
N VAL A 74 16.35 -0.44 7.51
CA VAL A 74 16.92 0.63 8.35
C VAL A 74 16.80 1.98 7.66
N LEU A 75 17.11 2.06 6.36
CA LEU A 75 17.02 3.29 5.59
C LEU A 75 15.58 3.82 5.55
N THR A 76 14.58 2.94 5.45
CA THR A 76 13.16 3.32 5.52
C THR A 76 12.85 4.03 6.85
N PHE A 77 13.34 3.49 7.98
CA PHE A 77 13.15 4.12 9.29
C PHE A 77 13.95 5.41 9.45
N VAL A 78 15.20 5.46 8.97
CA VAL A 78 16.02 6.68 9.03
C VAL A 78 15.37 7.81 8.23
N LEU A 79 14.97 7.54 6.98
CA LEU A 79 14.31 8.53 6.14
C LEU A 79 12.95 8.96 6.71
N SER A 80 12.22 8.04 7.36
CA SER A 80 10.96 8.36 8.04
C SER A 80 11.14 9.26 9.27
N VAL A 81 12.28 9.21 9.94
CA VAL A 81 12.59 10.16 11.02
C VAL A 81 13.01 11.51 10.45
N LEU A 82 13.81 11.53 9.38
CA LEU A 82 14.35 12.78 8.82
C LEU A 82 13.28 13.71 8.24
N GLY A 83 12.19 13.18 7.69
CA GLY A 83 11.11 14.01 7.14
C GLY A 83 10.13 14.57 8.17
N ILE A 84 10.21 14.19 9.46
CA ILE A 84 9.26 14.61 10.51
C ILE A 84 9.20 16.14 10.63
N LYS A 85 10.35 16.82 10.73
CA LYS A 85 10.38 18.29 10.86
C LYS A 85 9.66 18.99 9.71
N ARG A 86 9.85 18.48 8.49
CA ARG A 86 9.21 19.01 7.28
C ARG A 86 7.71 18.69 7.25
N ALA A 87 7.32 17.48 7.66
CA ALA A 87 5.92 17.08 7.77
C ALA A 87 5.15 17.94 8.78
N ILE A 88 5.76 18.28 9.93
CA ILE A 88 5.21 19.23 10.91
C ILE A 88 5.04 20.61 10.27
N LYS A 89 6.08 21.14 9.62
CA LYS A 89 6.05 22.46 8.96
C LYS A 89 4.89 22.57 7.96
N PHE A 90 4.60 21.51 7.21
CA PHE A 90 3.50 21.49 6.24
C PHE A 90 2.17 20.98 6.79
N LYS A 91 2.05 20.72 8.10
CA LYS A 91 0.84 20.16 8.74
C LYS A 91 0.37 18.83 8.11
N ASN A 92 1.30 18.01 7.64
CA ASN A 92 1.03 16.71 7.01
C ASN A 92 1.57 15.52 7.83
N LEU A 93 1.84 15.72 9.12
CA LEU A 93 2.47 14.70 9.97
C LEU A 93 1.72 13.37 9.94
N PHE A 94 0.39 13.42 10.07
CA PHE A 94 -0.45 12.22 10.00
C PHE A 94 -0.38 11.53 8.63
N PHE A 95 -0.41 12.31 7.54
CA PHE A 95 -0.28 11.75 6.19
C PHE A 95 1.07 11.07 5.99
N TYR A 96 2.13 11.73 6.43
CA TYR A 96 3.49 11.25 6.33
C TYR A 96 3.71 9.92 7.08
N PHE A 97 3.28 9.83 8.34
CA PHE A 97 3.34 8.55 9.09
C PHE A 97 2.42 7.49 8.52
N SER A 98 1.22 7.87 8.05
CA SER A 98 0.31 6.93 7.40
C SER A 98 0.90 6.34 6.12
N GLY A 99 1.76 7.08 5.41
CA GLY A 99 2.48 6.61 4.23
C GLY A 99 3.54 5.56 4.56
N VAL A 100 4.26 5.70 5.68
CA VAL A 100 5.18 4.64 6.16
C VAL A 100 4.41 3.34 6.38
N PHE A 101 3.32 3.41 7.15
CA PHE A 101 2.52 2.22 7.45
C PHE A 101 1.83 1.65 6.20
N ALA A 102 1.36 2.50 5.29
CA ALA A 102 0.79 2.09 4.02
C ALA A 102 1.82 1.31 3.20
N ALA A 103 3.06 1.81 3.06
CA ALA A 103 4.11 1.11 2.32
C ALA A 103 4.34 -0.32 2.85
N PHE A 104 4.42 -0.50 4.18
CA PHE A 104 4.56 -1.84 4.76
C PHE A 104 3.33 -2.73 4.48
N MET A 105 2.12 -2.24 4.81
CA MET A 105 0.89 -3.03 4.64
C MET A 105 0.69 -3.41 3.17
N GLU A 106 0.90 -2.47 2.24
CA GLU A 106 0.64 -2.68 0.82
C GLU A 106 1.66 -3.63 0.20
N GLU A 107 2.95 -3.54 0.57
CA GLU A 107 3.95 -4.48 0.06
C GLU A 107 3.80 -5.88 0.69
N ILE A 108 3.38 -5.98 1.96
CA ILE A 108 2.99 -7.27 2.56
C ILE A 108 1.81 -7.88 1.80
N LEU A 109 0.77 -7.11 1.53
CA LEU A 109 -0.41 -7.62 0.83
C LEU A 109 -0.09 -8.02 -0.62
N TYR A 110 0.56 -7.15 -1.38
CA TYR A 110 0.70 -7.32 -2.82
C TYR A 110 1.96 -8.07 -3.24
N ARG A 111 3.12 -7.80 -2.63
CA ARG A 111 4.43 -8.37 -3.04
C ARG A 111 4.82 -9.59 -2.23
N SER A 112 4.22 -9.74 -1.05
CA SER A 112 4.31 -10.96 -0.26
C SER A 112 3.12 -11.88 -0.56
N ILE A 113 1.91 -11.57 -0.09
CA ILE A 113 0.78 -12.51 -0.14
C ILE A 113 0.30 -12.79 -1.57
N ILE A 114 -0.20 -11.77 -2.27
CA ILE A 114 -0.84 -11.93 -3.59
C ILE A 114 0.16 -12.46 -4.62
N PHE A 115 1.38 -11.89 -4.67
CA PHE A 115 2.44 -12.39 -5.55
C PHE A 115 2.76 -13.87 -5.29
N SER A 116 2.93 -14.27 -4.02
CA SER A 116 3.28 -15.66 -3.70
C SER A 116 2.15 -16.63 -4.02
N LEU A 117 0.90 -16.25 -3.75
CA LEU A 117 -0.28 -17.06 -4.10
C LEU A 117 -0.38 -17.23 -5.62
N ALA A 118 -0.25 -16.14 -6.38
CA ALA A 118 -0.25 -16.20 -7.84
C ALA A 118 0.92 -17.04 -8.37
N PHE A 119 2.12 -16.90 -7.80
CA PHE A 119 3.26 -17.72 -8.18
C PHE A 119 2.98 -19.21 -7.97
N VAL A 120 2.40 -19.62 -6.84
CA VAL A 120 2.08 -21.03 -6.58
C VAL A 120 0.98 -21.55 -7.52
N ILE A 121 -0.01 -20.72 -7.86
CA ILE A 121 -1.12 -21.11 -8.75
C ILE A 121 -0.62 -21.36 -10.18
N TRP A 122 0.19 -20.44 -10.71
CA TRP A 122 0.59 -20.45 -12.12
C TRP A 122 2.02 -20.94 -12.37
N ASN A 123 2.80 -21.18 -11.32
CA ASN A 123 4.22 -21.54 -11.38
C ASN A 123 5.06 -20.62 -12.29
N ASN A 124 4.73 -19.33 -12.32
CA ASN A 124 5.35 -18.36 -13.21
C ASN A 124 5.42 -16.99 -12.53
N GLN A 125 6.64 -16.51 -12.24
CA GLN A 125 6.87 -15.24 -11.57
C GLN A 125 6.42 -14.01 -12.38
N TRP A 126 6.42 -14.11 -13.71
CA TRP A 126 5.98 -13.03 -14.59
C TRP A 126 4.45 -12.91 -14.59
N VAL A 127 3.74 -14.03 -14.56
CA VAL A 127 2.29 -14.05 -14.36
C VAL A 127 1.94 -13.49 -12.97
N ALA A 128 2.67 -13.91 -11.93
CA ALA A 128 2.51 -13.39 -10.58
C ALA A 128 2.72 -11.87 -10.52
N LEU A 129 3.74 -11.35 -11.20
CA LEU A 129 4.00 -9.91 -11.32
C LEU A 129 2.82 -9.18 -11.97
N VAL A 130 2.30 -9.67 -13.10
CA VAL A 130 1.17 -9.03 -13.79
C VAL A 130 -0.06 -9.01 -12.90
N VAL A 131 -0.41 -10.15 -12.28
CA VAL A 131 -1.56 -10.27 -11.38
C VAL A 131 -1.42 -9.35 -10.17
N SER A 132 -0.29 -9.39 -9.46
CA SER A 132 -0.08 -8.53 -8.28
C SER A 132 -0.09 -7.05 -8.63
N SER A 133 0.45 -6.67 -9.80
CA SER A 133 0.50 -5.29 -10.27
C SER A 133 -0.89 -4.76 -10.61
N PHE A 134 -1.68 -5.53 -11.36
CA PHE A 134 -3.04 -5.14 -11.71
C PHE A 134 -3.94 -5.04 -10.47
N LEU A 135 -3.81 -5.99 -9.54
CA LEU A 135 -4.54 -5.95 -8.27
C LEU A 135 -4.06 -4.80 -7.36
N PHE A 136 -2.78 -4.41 -7.43
CA PHE A 136 -2.28 -3.20 -6.78
C PHE A 136 -2.85 -1.92 -7.40
N GLY A 137 -3.14 -1.95 -8.70
CA GLY A 137 -3.97 -0.95 -9.36
C GLY A 137 -5.37 -0.87 -8.77
N THR A 138 -6.10 -1.99 -8.79
CA THR A 138 -7.49 -2.05 -8.31
C THR A 138 -7.63 -1.67 -6.83
N TRP A 139 -6.61 -1.98 -6.01
CA TRP A 139 -6.48 -1.50 -4.63
C TRP A 139 -6.79 -0.02 -4.47
N HIS A 140 -6.35 0.80 -5.42
CA HIS A 140 -6.45 2.24 -5.34
C HIS A 140 -7.86 2.73 -5.60
N LEU A 141 -8.74 1.96 -6.26
CA LEU A 141 -10.14 2.32 -6.49
C LEU A 141 -10.91 2.59 -5.18
N LYS A 142 -10.47 2.02 -4.06
CA LYS A 142 -11.00 2.33 -2.72
C LYS A 142 -10.98 3.82 -2.39
N ASN A 143 -10.04 4.57 -2.99
CA ASN A 143 -9.84 6.00 -2.79
C ASN A 143 -10.90 6.86 -3.49
N TYR A 144 -11.92 6.28 -4.13
CA TYR A 144 -12.95 7.02 -4.88
C TYR A 144 -13.55 8.20 -4.09
N TYR A 145 -13.99 7.98 -2.85
CA TYR A 145 -14.57 9.04 -2.00
C TYR A 145 -13.57 10.10 -1.56
N TRP A 146 -12.27 9.81 -1.65
CA TRP A 146 -11.19 10.73 -1.29
C TRP A 146 -10.67 11.51 -2.51
N SER A 147 -10.45 10.85 -3.64
CA SER A 147 -9.72 11.36 -4.80
C SER A 147 -10.63 11.86 -5.93
N GLY A 148 -11.86 11.36 -6.01
CA GLY A 148 -12.82 11.66 -7.08
C GLY A 148 -12.58 10.88 -8.38
N LYS A 149 -13.56 10.92 -9.30
CA LYS A 149 -13.62 10.05 -10.49
C LYS A 149 -12.47 10.22 -11.50
N LYS A 150 -11.98 11.45 -11.72
CA LYS A 150 -10.89 11.66 -12.69
C LYS A 150 -9.56 11.13 -12.15
N ASN A 151 -9.24 11.49 -10.92
CA ASN A 151 -7.96 11.15 -10.30
C ASN A 151 -7.86 9.65 -10.00
N ILE A 152 -8.97 8.99 -9.63
CA ILE A 152 -8.96 7.55 -9.34
C ILE A 152 -8.57 6.70 -10.55
N ILE A 153 -8.98 7.10 -11.77
CA ILE A 153 -8.64 6.39 -13.00
C ILE A 153 -7.15 6.52 -13.30
N ILE A 154 -6.62 7.75 -13.19
CA ILE A 154 -5.18 8.00 -13.37
C ILE A 154 -4.39 7.23 -12.32
N GLN A 155 -4.83 7.26 -11.06
CA GLN A 155 -4.21 6.52 -9.97
C GLN A 155 -4.20 5.02 -10.24
N PHE A 156 -5.32 4.44 -10.66
CA PHE A 156 -5.41 3.03 -11.05
C PHE A 156 -4.39 2.68 -12.13
N PHE A 157 -4.35 3.41 -13.25
CA PHE A 157 -3.44 3.06 -14.35
C PHE A 157 -1.97 3.27 -13.96
N TYR A 158 -1.66 4.34 -13.23
CA TYR A 158 -0.29 4.63 -12.82
C TYR A 158 0.23 3.59 -11.82
N THR A 159 -0.59 3.16 -10.87
CA THR A 159 -0.19 2.11 -9.93
C THR A 159 -0.26 0.70 -10.55
N ALA A 160 -1.17 0.42 -11.48
CA ALA A 160 -1.27 -0.87 -12.16
C ALA A 160 -0.13 -1.13 -13.16
N LEU A 161 0.24 -0.10 -13.93
CA LEU A 161 1.12 -0.25 -15.09
C LEU A 161 2.54 0.26 -14.85
N PHE A 162 2.77 1.08 -13.82
CA PHE A 162 4.09 1.63 -13.52
C PHE A 162 4.62 1.20 -12.15
N TYR A 163 4.07 1.71 -11.05
CA TYR A 163 4.58 1.35 -9.70
C TYR A 163 4.36 -0.13 -9.37
N GLY A 164 3.24 -0.68 -9.85
CA GLY A 164 2.87 -2.09 -9.81
C GLY A 164 4.04 -2.99 -10.22
N PRO A 165 4.40 -2.95 -11.51
CA PRO A 165 5.51 -3.72 -12.06
C PRO A 165 6.86 -3.37 -11.45
N VAL A 166 7.17 -2.10 -11.18
CA VAL A 166 8.46 -1.69 -10.59
C VAL A 166 8.68 -2.38 -9.24
N PHE A 167 7.70 -2.34 -8.33
CA PHE A 167 7.80 -3.00 -7.03
C PHE A 167 7.77 -4.53 -7.15
N GLY A 168 7.00 -5.07 -8.10
CA GLY A 168 7.00 -6.50 -8.42
C GLY A 168 8.36 -7.01 -8.93
N LEU A 169 9.04 -6.22 -9.77
CA LEU A 169 10.39 -6.51 -10.24
C LEU A 169 11.39 -6.48 -9.09
N MET A 170 11.31 -5.49 -8.20
CA MET A 170 12.15 -5.44 -7.00
C MET A 170 12.00 -6.72 -6.17
N ARG A 171 10.75 -7.19 -5.97
CA ARG A 171 10.46 -8.46 -5.29
C ARG A 171 11.08 -9.68 -5.98
N ILE A 172 11.07 -9.72 -7.31
CA ILE A 172 11.70 -10.80 -8.09
C ILE A 172 13.23 -10.75 -7.95
N PHE A 173 13.82 -9.56 -8.08
CA PHE A 173 15.28 -9.38 -8.06
C PHE A 173 15.89 -9.62 -6.67
N THR A 174 15.25 -9.13 -5.61
CA THR A 174 15.82 -9.24 -4.25
C THR A 174 15.44 -10.52 -3.54
N GLY A 175 14.37 -11.20 -3.98
CA GLY A 175 13.83 -12.37 -3.29
C GLY A 175 13.00 -12.04 -2.03
N ASP A 176 12.86 -10.76 -1.68
CA ASP A 176 12.10 -10.26 -0.52
C ASP A 176 11.41 -8.91 -0.82
N ILE A 177 10.75 -8.30 0.17
CA ILE A 177 9.94 -7.08 -0.04
C ILE A 177 10.61 -5.77 0.40
N TYR A 178 11.79 -5.81 1.00
CA TYR A 178 12.34 -4.63 1.71
C TYR A 178 12.74 -3.48 0.79
N LEU A 179 13.27 -3.78 -0.39
CA LEU A 179 13.57 -2.76 -1.41
C LEU A 179 12.29 -2.11 -1.93
N ALA A 180 11.25 -2.91 -2.16
CA ALA A 180 9.94 -2.41 -2.59
C ALA A 180 9.31 -1.50 -1.51
N ILE A 181 9.38 -1.89 -0.23
CA ILE A 181 8.92 -1.06 0.90
C ILE A 181 9.63 0.29 0.91
N LEU A 182 10.95 0.31 0.76
CA LEU A 182 11.72 1.55 0.75
C LEU A 182 11.29 2.48 -0.40
N PHE A 183 11.20 1.96 -1.62
CA PHE A 183 10.82 2.76 -2.79
C PHE A 183 9.36 3.23 -2.75
N HIS A 184 8.46 2.37 -2.27
CA HIS A 184 7.07 2.74 -2.02
C HIS A 184 7.00 3.88 -0.99
N TYR A 185 7.68 3.72 0.15
CA TYR A 185 7.76 4.76 1.17
C TYR A 185 8.32 6.08 0.61
N ILE A 186 9.41 6.05 -0.15
CA ILE A 186 10.00 7.27 -0.75
C ILE A 186 8.98 7.96 -1.66
N THR A 187 8.23 7.19 -2.45
CA THR A 187 7.20 7.71 -3.35
C THR A 187 6.11 8.44 -2.56
N ASP A 188 5.58 7.80 -1.53
CA ASP A 188 4.53 8.36 -0.67
C ASP A 188 5.03 9.57 0.13
N ALA A 189 6.22 9.46 0.72
CA ALA A 189 6.87 10.51 1.48
C ALA A 189 7.11 11.75 0.62
N THR A 190 7.58 11.56 -0.62
CA THR A 190 7.79 12.66 -1.57
C THR A 190 6.46 13.35 -1.86
N CYS A 191 5.38 12.58 -2.05
CA CYS A 191 4.05 13.15 -2.25
C CYS A 191 3.54 13.91 -1.01
N ALA A 192 3.77 13.38 0.19
CA ALA A 192 3.37 14.01 1.44
C ALA A 192 4.14 15.30 1.74
N LEU A 193 5.42 15.35 1.39
CA LEU A 193 6.32 16.47 1.66
C LEU A 193 6.38 17.51 0.51
N ALA A 194 5.73 17.23 -0.61
CA ALA A 194 5.56 18.15 -1.73
C ALA A 194 4.65 19.33 -1.34
N SER A 195 4.92 20.51 -1.90
CA SER A 195 4.07 21.69 -1.75
C SER A 195 2.70 21.49 -2.42
N ASP A 196 1.69 22.27 -2.00
CA ASP A 196 0.31 22.14 -2.51
C ASP A 196 0.20 22.19 -4.03
N TRP A 197 0.94 23.10 -4.66
CA TRP A 197 0.95 23.20 -6.12
C TRP A 197 1.46 21.90 -6.76
N MET A 198 2.55 21.31 -6.25
CA MET A 198 3.11 20.04 -6.74
C MET A 198 2.17 18.87 -6.45
N ARG A 199 1.47 18.86 -5.31
CA ARG A 199 0.47 17.82 -4.98
C ARG A 199 -0.72 17.81 -5.91
N GLY A 200 -1.06 18.95 -6.52
CA GLY A 200 -2.05 19.01 -7.59
C GLY A 200 -1.62 18.30 -8.88
N TRP A 201 -0.30 18.17 -9.11
CA TRP A 201 0.29 17.46 -10.25
C TRP A 201 0.59 15.98 -9.95
N LEU A 202 0.71 15.62 -8.67
CA LEU A 202 0.94 14.24 -8.27
C LEU A 202 -0.35 13.44 -8.44
N VAL A 203 -0.24 12.27 -9.07
CA VAL A 203 -1.34 11.33 -9.35
C VAL A 203 -2.16 10.97 -8.10
N PHE A 204 -1.57 11.11 -6.91
CA PHE A 204 -2.20 10.83 -5.63
C PHE A 204 -3.15 11.94 -5.14
N GLY A 205 -3.12 13.13 -5.76
CA GLY A 205 -3.91 14.31 -5.39
C GLY A 205 -3.54 14.88 -4.02
N GLY A 206 -3.68 16.19 -3.85
CA GLY A 206 -3.74 16.75 -2.50
C GLY A 206 -4.95 16.18 -1.75
N ARG A 207 -4.94 16.20 -0.41
CA ARG A 207 -6.07 15.72 0.43
C ARG A 207 -7.42 16.43 0.20
N GLY A 208 -7.53 17.30 -0.80
CA GLY A 208 -8.70 18.13 -1.10
C GLY A 208 -8.94 19.17 0.00
N LYS A 209 -9.67 20.24 -0.33
CA LYS A 209 -10.12 21.22 0.67
C LYS A 209 -11.12 20.63 1.71
N ASN A 210 -11.53 19.38 1.52
CA ASN A 210 -12.55 18.68 2.29
C ASN A 210 -11.97 17.82 3.44
N TYR A 211 -10.64 17.75 3.58
CA TYR A 211 -10.02 17.10 4.72
C TYR A 211 -9.99 18.07 5.89
N ASP A 212 -10.77 17.74 6.92
CA ASP A 212 -10.85 18.50 8.14
C ASP A 212 -10.03 17.78 9.22
N ASP A 213 -8.85 18.31 9.56
CA ASP A 213 -8.01 17.77 10.63
C ASP A 213 -8.69 17.83 12.01
N ARG A 214 -9.87 18.47 12.14
CA ARG A 214 -10.63 18.55 13.41
C ARG A 214 -11.05 17.19 13.98
N TYR A 215 -11.02 16.10 13.21
CA TYR A 215 -11.27 14.75 13.73
C TYR A 215 -10.11 14.18 14.59
N ILE A 216 -8.98 14.88 14.69
CA ILE A 216 -7.82 14.53 15.53
C ILE A 216 -7.74 15.44 16.78
N LYS A 217 -8.78 16.24 17.06
CA LYS A 217 -8.87 17.05 18.29
C LYS A 217 -9.60 16.31 19.41
#